data_AF-A0A0H5Q012-F1
#
_entry.id   AF-A0A0H5Q012-F1
#
_cell.length_a   1.000
_cell.length_b   1.000
_cell.length_c   1.000
_cell.angle_alpha   90.00
_cell.angle_beta   90.00
_cell.angle_gamma   90.00
#
_symmetry.space_group_name_H-M   'P 1'
#
loop_
_entity.id
_entity.type
_entity.pdbx_description
1 polymer ?
#
loop_
_entity_poly.entity_id
_entity_poly.type
_entity_poly.pdbx_seq_one_letter_code
_entity_poly.pdbx_strand_id
1 'polypeptide(L)'
;MRRLPNKYERCILYQGAKDEAFASPGEEYAAAFYWLSRIDWLDLDEAKVIAQQASERVIAVHASSNSDGDDAIFAVVRERLTSPKKGVRKHLGEL
;
A
#
# COMPACT_ATOMS: atom_id res chain seq x y z
N MET A 1 -21.26 -8.00 -22.34
CA MET A 1 -21.74 -6.60 -22.34
C MET A 1 -20.94 -5.86 -21.29
N ARG A 2 -20.31 -4.73 -21.65
CA ARG A 2 -19.52 -3.94 -20.70
C ARG A 2 -20.42 -3.02 -19.87
N ARG A 3 -20.06 -2.81 -18.61
CA ARG A 3 -20.80 -1.97 -17.66
C ARG A 3 -19.87 -1.31 -16.65
N LEU A 4 -20.41 -0.30 -15.97
CA LEU A 4 -19.77 0.26 -14.80
C LEU A 4 -19.88 -0.70 -13.60
N PRO A 5 -18.82 -0.82 -12.80
CA PRO A 5 -18.84 -1.56 -11.54
C PRO A 5 -19.67 -0.82 -10.51
N ASN A 6 -20.27 -1.56 -9.58
CA ASN A 6 -20.78 -0.97 -8.37
C ASN A 6 -19.64 -0.62 -7.40
N LYS A 7 -19.96 0.05 -6.29
CA LYS A 7 -18.96 0.52 -5.31
C LYS A 7 -18.07 -0.61 -4.77
N TYR A 8 -18.63 -1.80 -4.48
CA TYR A 8 -17.87 -2.91 -3.90
C TYR A 8 -16.97 -3.58 -4.94
N GLU A 9 -17.48 -3.78 -6.15
CA GLU A 9 -16.70 -4.28 -7.27
C GLU A 9 -15.53 -3.36 -7.56
N ARG A 10 -15.75 -2.04 -7.57
CA ARG A 10 -14.69 -1.06 -7.78
C ARG A 10 -13.58 -1.17 -6.73
N CYS A 11 -13.90 -1.45 -5.47
CA CYS A 11 -12.89 -1.68 -4.43
C CYS A 11 -12.04 -2.93 -4.72
N ILE A 12 -12.66 -4.03 -5.16
CA ILE A 12 -11.95 -5.28 -5.50
C ILE A 12 -11.06 -5.05 -6.72
N LEU A 13 -11.60 -4.41 -7.76
CA LEU A 13 -10.87 -4.07 -8.98
C LEU A 13 -9.68 -3.15 -8.68
N TYR A 14 -9.88 -2.14 -7.84
CA TYR A 14 -8.80 -1.25 -7.41
C TYR A 14 -7.70 -2.00 -6.67
N GLN A 15 -8.06 -2.90 -5.75
CA GLN A 15 -7.08 -3.67 -5.00
C GLN A 15 -6.28 -4.61 -5.92
N GLY A 16 -6.93 -5.35 -6.82
CA GLY A 16 -6.25 -6.21 -7.79
C GLY A 16 -5.34 -5.42 -8.74
N ALA A 17 -5.83 -4.30 -9.29
CA ALA A 17 -5.04 -3.43 -10.15
C ALA A 17 -3.80 -2.86 -9.44
N LYS A 18 -3.93 -2.54 -8.15
CA LYS A 18 -2.83 -2.05 -7.33
C LYS A 18 -1.78 -3.14 -7.07
N ASP A 19 -2.20 -4.38 -6.85
CA ASP A 19 -1.29 -5.51 -6.65
C ASP A 19 -0.45 -5.80 -7.90
N GLU A 20 -1.08 -5.73 -9.09
CA GLU A 20 -0.40 -5.86 -10.39
C GLU A 20 0.57 -4.69 -10.66
N ALA A 21 0.16 -3.46 -10.32
CA ALA A 21 1.02 -2.29 -10.40
C ALA A 21 2.24 -2.41 -9.47
N PHE A 22 2.06 -2.85 -8.22
CA PHE A 22 3.15 -3.06 -7.27
C PHE A 22 4.16 -4.10 -7.76
N ALA A 23 3.70 -5.15 -8.44
CA ALA A 23 4.55 -6.21 -8.99
C ALA A 23 5.37 -5.75 -10.22
N SER A 24 5.07 -4.59 -10.80
CA SER A 24 5.65 -4.13 -12.07
C SER A 24 6.23 -2.70 -11.98
N PRO A 25 7.32 -2.47 -11.23
CA PRO A 25 7.92 -1.14 -11.11
C PRO A 25 8.36 -0.56 -12.46
N GLY A 26 7.98 0.69 -12.74
CA GLY A 26 8.23 1.37 -14.02
C GLY A 26 7.18 1.10 -15.11
N GLU A 27 6.29 0.13 -14.90
CA GLU A 27 5.18 -0.20 -15.79
C GLU A 27 3.83 -0.21 -15.05
N GLU A 28 3.73 0.48 -13.91
CA GLU A 28 2.63 0.36 -12.94
C GLU A 28 1.25 0.52 -13.60
N TYR A 29 1.10 1.55 -14.43
CA TYR A 29 -0.15 1.81 -15.16
C TYR A 29 -0.45 0.72 -16.19
N ALA A 30 0.56 0.32 -16.97
CA ALA A 30 0.40 -0.67 -18.03
C ALA A 30 0.00 -2.04 -17.47
N ALA A 31 0.64 -2.47 -16.37
CA ALA A 31 0.31 -3.70 -15.67
C ALA A 31 -1.11 -3.67 -15.09
N ALA A 32 -1.47 -2.61 -14.36
CA ALA A 32 -2.82 -2.43 -13.82
C ALA A 32 -3.89 -2.43 -14.92
N PHE A 33 -3.68 -1.70 -16.00
CA PHE A 33 -4.63 -1.61 -17.10
C PHE A 33 -4.73 -2.93 -17.87
N TYR A 34 -3.61 -3.61 -18.12
CA TYR A 34 -3.60 -4.91 -18.79
C TYR A 34 -4.45 -5.92 -18.01
N TRP A 35 -4.28 -5.99 -16.69
CA TRP A 35 -5.10 -6.86 -15.84
C TRP A 35 -6.59 -6.52 -15.91
N LEU A 36 -6.96 -5.23 -15.77
CA LEU A 36 -8.36 -4.79 -15.83
C LEU A 36 -8.99 -5.02 -17.21
N SER A 37 -8.23 -4.86 -18.30
CA SER A 37 -8.72 -5.00 -19.67
C SER A 37 -9.19 -6.41 -20.03
N ARG A 38 -8.74 -7.42 -19.25
CA ARG A 38 -9.12 -8.83 -19.39
C ARG A 38 -10.45 -9.18 -18.73
N ILE A 39 -11.07 -8.22 -18.06
CA ILE A 39 -12.37 -8.41 -17.41
C ILE A 39 -13.47 -8.05 -18.42
N ASP A 40 -14.06 -9.08 -19.03
CA ASP A 40 -14.98 -8.94 -20.18
C ASP A 40 -16.17 -7.99 -19.95
N TRP A 41 -16.64 -7.91 -18.71
CA TRP A 41 -17.80 -7.10 -18.34
C TRP A 41 -17.42 -5.67 -17.91
N LEU A 42 -16.13 -5.36 -17.70
CA LEU A 42 -15.70 -4.05 -17.24
C LEU A 42 -15.61 -3.07 -18.40
N ASP A 43 -16.19 -1.89 -18.23
CA ASP A 43 -16.00 -0.78 -19.16
C ASP A 43 -14.52 -0.35 -19.24
N LEU A 44 -14.02 -0.09 -20.46
CA LEU A 44 -12.58 0.21 -20.63
C LEU A 44 -12.21 1.60 -20.14
N ASP A 45 -13.10 2.57 -20.20
CA ASP A 45 -12.78 3.91 -19.70
C ASP A 45 -12.75 3.89 -18.18
N GLU A 46 -13.66 3.15 -17.56
CA GLU A 46 -13.58 2.85 -16.12
C GLU A 46 -12.30 2.08 -15.76
N ALA A 47 -11.89 1.10 -16.56
CA ALA A 47 -10.64 0.37 -16.36
C ALA A 47 -9.42 1.31 -16.38
N LYS A 48 -9.37 2.28 -17.31
CA LYS A 48 -8.30 3.30 -17.34
C LYS A 48 -8.30 4.15 -16.07
N VAL A 49 -9.47 4.58 -15.59
CA VAL A 49 -9.58 5.39 -14.37
C VAL A 49 -9.08 4.60 -13.16
N ILE A 50 -9.48 3.33 -13.00
CA ILE A 50 -9.03 2.50 -11.89
C ILE A 50 -7.52 2.24 -11.99
N ALA A 51 -7.01 1.94 -13.19
CA ALA A 51 -5.58 1.72 -13.43
C ALA A 51 -4.76 2.95 -13.04
N GLN A 52 -5.17 4.15 -13.47
CA GLN A 52 -4.51 5.41 -13.14
C GLN A 52 -4.45 5.64 -11.61
N GLN A 53 -5.59 5.48 -10.94
CA GLN A 53 -5.67 5.65 -9.48
C GLN A 53 -4.79 4.64 -8.73
N ALA A 54 -4.74 3.40 -9.22
CA ALA A 54 -3.90 2.36 -8.64
C ALA A 54 -2.42 2.67 -8.84
N SER A 55 -1.99 2.97 -10.08
CA SER A 55 -0.60 3.25 -10.41
C SER A 55 -0.05 4.48 -9.71
N GLU A 56 -0.80 5.58 -9.66
CA GLU A 56 -0.39 6.79 -8.94
C GLU A 56 -0.14 6.51 -7.45
N ARG A 57 -0.96 5.66 -6.85
CA ARG A 57 -0.79 5.28 -5.44
C ARG A 57 0.46 4.45 -5.24
N VAL A 58 0.74 3.49 -6.13
CA VAL A 58 1.95 2.67 -6.08
C VAL A 58 3.20 3.53 -6.28
N ILE A 59 3.21 4.39 -7.30
CA ILE A 59 4.31 5.32 -7.59
C ILE A 59 4.60 6.19 -6.37
N ALA A 60 3.56 6.74 -5.73
CA ALA A 60 3.73 7.55 -4.51
C ALA A 60 4.36 6.75 -3.36
N VAL A 61 3.99 5.48 -3.18
CA VAL A 61 4.57 4.59 -2.15
C VAL A 61 6.02 4.25 -2.46
N HIS A 62 6.35 3.96 -3.73
CA HIS A 62 7.73 3.73 -4.14
C HIS A 62 8.59 4.99 -3.94
N ALA A 63 8.06 6.16 -4.29
CA ALA A 63 8.75 7.44 -4.10
C ALA A 63 8.98 7.76 -2.61
N SER A 64 8.02 7.46 -1.72
CA SER A 64 8.19 7.67 -0.28
C SER A 64 9.17 6.68 0.34
N SER A 65 9.13 5.42 -0.09
CA SER A 65 10.04 4.37 0.41
C SER A 65 11.50 4.61 0.00
N ASN A 66 11.71 5.32 -1.10
CA ASN A 66 13.04 5.74 -1.57
C ASN A 66 13.52 7.06 -0.95
N SER A 67 12.72 7.69 -0.09
CA SER A 67 13.19 8.84 0.69
C SER A 67 13.87 8.32 1.97
N ASP A 68 15.15 8.66 2.15
CA ASP A 68 16.01 8.27 3.28
C ASP A 68 15.48 8.64 4.69
N GLY A 69 14.25 9.15 4.81
CA GLY A 69 13.62 9.61 6.05
C GLY A 69 13.01 8.51 6.91
N ASP A 70 12.72 7.32 6.36
CA ASP A 70 12.06 6.25 7.11
C ASP A 70 13.05 5.45 8.00
N ASP A 71 14.32 5.37 7.62
CA ASP A 71 15.35 4.70 8.43
C ASP A 71 15.53 5.39 9.80
N ALA A 72 15.37 6.72 9.86
CA ALA A 72 15.42 7.46 11.12
C ALA A 72 14.22 7.15 12.03
N ILE A 73 13.03 6.95 11.46
CA ILE A 73 11.80 6.65 12.22
C ILE A 73 11.86 5.22 12.77
N PHE A 74 12.26 4.25 11.94
CA PHE A 74 12.42 2.85 12.39
C PHE A 74 13.58 2.69 13.38
N ALA A 75 14.65 3.49 13.28
CA ALA A 75 15.73 3.48 14.27
C ALA A 75 15.26 3.96 15.65
N VAL A 76 14.48 5.06 15.73
CA VAL A 76 13.93 5.57 17.00
C VAL A 76 12.95 4.59 17.64
N VAL A 77 12.12 3.92 16.84
CA VAL A 77 11.18 2.89 17.35
C VAL A 77 11.96 1.67 17.86
N ARG A 78 13.02 1.25 17.14
CA ARG A 78 13.86 0.12 17.55
C ARG A 78 14.60 0.43 18.86
N GLU A 79 15.18 1.62 19.01
CA GLU A 79 15.86 2.07 20.24
C GLU A 79 14.90 2.08 21.46
N ARG A 80 13.66 2.53 21.27
CA ARG A 80 12.63 2.50 22.33
C ARG A 80 12.19 1.11 22.74
N LEU A 81 12.20 0.14 21.82
CA LEU A 81 11.78 -1.24 22.08
C LEU A 81 12.91 -2.11 22.65
N THR A 82 14.16 -1.80 22.33
CA THR A 82 15.33 -2.53 22.86
C THR A 82 15.86 -1.96 24.19
N SER A 83 15.43 -0.76 24.58
CA SER A 83 15.80 -0.17 25.86
C SER A 83 15.05 -0.88 27.01
N PRO A 84 15.74 -1.57 27.93
CA PRO A 84 15.09 -2.12 29.11
C PRO A 84 14.58 -0.94 29.93
N LYS A 85 13.27 -0.90 30.22
CA LYS A 85 12.73 0.02 31.22
C LYS A 85 13.47 -0.23 32.52
N LYS A 86 14.39 0.67 32.89
CA LYS A 86 15.09 0.68 34.18
C LYS A 86 14.01 0.67 35.26
N GLY A 87 13.89 -0.46 35.95
CA GLY A 87 12.80 -0.76 36.85
C GLY A 87 12.59 0.35 37.88
N VAL A 88 11.34 0.79 37.98
CA VAL A 88 10.84 1.50 39.15
C VAL A 88 10.97 0.54 40.33
N ARG A 89 12.02 0.70 41.15
CA ARG A 89 12.14 0.04 42.45
C ARG A 89 10.94 0.45 43.30
N LYS A 90 9.96 -0.43 43.44
CA LYS A 90 9.00 -0.37 44.55
C LYS A 90 9.69 -1.03 45.75
N HIS A 91 10.04 -0.22 46.76
CA HIS A 91 10.39 -0.74 48.08
C HIS A 91 9.17 -1.44 48.66
N LEU A 92 9.28 -2.75 48.87
CA LEU A 92 8.30 -3.56 49.58
C LEU A 92 9.04 -4.28 50.70
N GLY A 93 8.75 -3.84 51.92
CA GLY A 93 8.83 -4.57 53.19
C GLY A 93 10.14 -5.26 53.56
N GLU A 94 10.87 -4.66 54.50
CA GLU A 94 11.61 -5.45 55.50
C GLU A 94 10.83 -5.40 56.83
N LEU A 95 10.91 -6.53 57.53
CA LEU A 95 10.17 -6.99 58.70
C LEU A 95 10.31 -6.10 59.94
#